data_AF-A0A3B9YUB2-F1
#
_entry.id   AF-A0A3B9YUB2-F1
#
_cell.length_a   1.000
_cell.length_b   1.000
_cell.length_c   1.000
_cell.angle_alpha   90.00
_cell.angle_beta   90.00
_cell.angle_gamma   90.00
#
_symmetry.space_group_name_H-M   'P 1'
#
loop_
_entity.id
_entity.type
_entity.pdbx_description
1 polymer ?
#
loop_
_entity_poly.entity_id
_entity_poly.type
_entity_poly.pdbx_seq_one_letter_code
_entity_poly.pdbx_strand_id
1 'polypeptide(L)'
;RLESVQNAIDQAKHVALAIAGKPKPYGEVPWFWSDQYDLKLQIAGVTLAGDQTVVRGDMDTRSFAVFALRQGVVVAVEAVNAAPEYMMGRKLIAARARIEPDRLADRAIPMKEML
;
A
#
# COMPACT_ATOMS: atom_id res chain seq x y z
N ARG A 1 -3.07 -7.89 -14.75
CA ARG A 1 -2.18 -9.04 -14.43
C ARG A 1 -1.17 -8.55 -13.39
N LEU A 2 -0.87 -9.36 -12.38
CA LEU A 2 0.10 -9.02 -11.33
C LEU A 2 1.27 -10.00 -11.39
N GLU A 3 2.49 -9.49 -11.30
CA GLU A 3 3.73 -10.26 -11.41
C GLU A 3 4.55 -10.08 -10.14
N SER A 4 4.11 -10.73 -9.06
CA SER A 4 4.83 -10.71 -7.78
C SER A 4 4.75 -12.04 -7.04
N VAL A 5 5.74 -12.24 -6.17
CA VAL A 5 5.79 -13.36 -5.24
C VAL A 5 4.52 -13.42 -4.40
N GLN A 6 4.08 -12.28 -3.84
CA GLN A 6 2.86 -12.23 -3.05
C GLN A 6 1.64 -12.66 -3.85
N ASN A 7 1.45 -12.12 -5.06
CA ASN A 7 0.31 -12.48 -5.89
C ASN A 7 0.27 -13.99 -6.18
N ALA A 8 1.43 -14.58 -6.50
CA ALA A 8 1.52 -16.02 -6.72
C ALA A 8 1.13 -16.84 -5.46
N ILE A 9 1.63 -16.43 -4.29
CA ILE A 9 1.31 -17.08 -3.01
C ILE A 9 -0.18 -16.97 -2.70
N ASP A 10 -0.78 -15.79 -2.85
CA ASP A 10 -2.17 -15.58 -2.49
C ASP A 10 -3.12 -16.32 -3.44
N GLN A 11 -2.84 -16.31 -4.74
CA GLN A 11 -3.62 -17.10 -5.69
C GLN A 11 -3.50 -18.59 -5.39
N ALA A 12 -2.30 -19.10 -5.09
CA ALA A 12 -2.10 -20.51 -4.71
C ALA A 12 -2.94 -20.89 -3.47
N LYS A 13 -2.98 -20.04 -2.44
CA LYS A 13 -3.81 -20.25 -1.24
C LYS A 13 -5.31 -20.29 -1.58
N HIS A 14 -5.78 -19.38 -2.44
CA HIS A 14 -7.20 -19.34 -2.84
C HIS A 14 -7.60 -20.58 -3.65
N VAL A 15 -6.72 -21.04 -4.54
CA VAL A 15 -6.94 -22.30 -5.29
C VAL A 15 -6.99 -23.49 -4.32
N ALA A 16 -6.04 -23.59 -3.38
CA ALA A 16 -6.04 -24.65 -2.38
C ALA A 16 -7.32 -24.66 -1.51
N LEU A 17 -7.79 -23.48 -1.11
CA LEU A 17 -9.05 -23.31 -0.36
C LEU A 17 -10.26 -23.76 -1.18
N ALA A 18 -10.31 -23.43 -2.46
CA ALA A 18 -11.38 -23.86 -3.35
C ALA A 18 -11.39 -25.39 -3.51
N ILE A 19 -10.23 -26.01 -3.74
CA ILE A 19 -10.07 -27.47 -3.82
C ILE A 19 -10.53 -28.14 -2.52
N ALA A 20 -10.22 -27.54 -1.37
CA ALA A 20 -10.63 -28.04 -0.06
C ALA A 20 -12.10 -27.76 0.30
N GLY A 21 -12.92 -27.26 -0.63
CA GLY A 21 -14.35 -26.97 -0.40
C GLY A 21 -14.60 -25.75 0.50
N LYS A 22 -13.61 -24.86 0.66
CA LYS A 22 -13.69 -23.64 1.50
C LYS A 22 -13.37 -22.38 0.69
N PRO A 23 -14.04 -22.13 -0.46
CA PRO A 23 -13.72 -21.00 -1.31
C PRO A 23 -13.86 -19.68 -0.53
N LYS A 24 -12.95 -18.73 -0.79
CA LYS A 24 -13.00 -17.37 -0.24
C LYS A 24 -12.91 -16.35 -1.38
N PRO A 25 -13.62 -15.22 -1.29
CA PRO A 25 -13.43 -14.12 -2.22
C PRO A 25 -11.99 -13.61 -2.15
N TYR A 26 -11.38 -13.35 -3.31
CA TYR A 26 -10.08 -12.70 -3.38
C TYR A 26 -10.23 -11.22 -3.04
N GLY A 27 -9.75 -10.83 -1.86
CA GLY A 27 -9.80 -9.45 -1.35
C GLY A 27 -8.44 -8.93 -0.88
N GLU A 28 -7.35 -9.60 -1.25
CA GLU A 28 -6.01 -9.23 -0.82
C GLU A 28 -5.58 -7.91 -1.49
N VAL A 29 -5.00 -7.01 -0.70
CA VAL A 29 -4.33 -5.81 -1.23
C VAL A 29 -3.01 -6.25 -1.87
N PRO A 30 -2.82 -6.05 -3.20
CA PRO A 30 -1.57 -6.37 -3.86
C PRO A 30 -0.42 -5.63 -3.20
N TRP A 31 0.71 -6.30 -3.00
CA TRP A 31 1.91 -5.64 -2.51
C TRP A 31 3.18 -6.25 -3.08
N PHE A 32 4.24 -5.45 -3.06
CA PHE A 32 5.53 -5.69 -3.67
C PHE A 32 6.63 -5.10 -2.79
N TRP A 33 7.86 -5.51 -3.04
CA TRP A 33 9.02 -4.85 -2.48
C TRP A 33 10.17 -4.86 -3.49
N SER A 34 11.12 -3.95 -3.26
CA SER A 34 12.40 -3.94 -3.95
C SER A 34 13.46 -3.53 -2.94
N ASP A 35 14.59 -4.22 -2.96
CA ASP A 35 15.79 -3.83 -2.22
C ASP A 35 16.80 -3.28 -3.23
N GLN A 36 17.17 -2.02 -3.07
CA GLN A 36 18.14 -1.34 -3.94
C GLN A 36 19.14 -0.61 -3.07
N TYR A 37 20.39 -1.08 -3.04
CA TYR A 37 21.39 -0.58 -2.09
C TYR A 37 20.89 -0.68 -0.63
N ASP A 38 20.95 0.41 0.12
CA ASP A 38 20.42 0.59 1.47
C ASP A 38 18.93 0.98 1.50
N LEU A 39 18.25 1.06 0.34
CA LEU A 39 16.84 1.41 0.26
C LEU A 39 15.97 0.17 0.31
N LYS A 40 15.04 0.17 1.28
CA LYS A 40 13.92 -0.77 1.33
C LYS A 40 12.68 -0.11 0.77
N LEU A 41 12.27 -0.54 -0.42
CA LEU A 41 11.05 -0.08 -1.08
C LEU A 41 9.94 -1.08 -0.80
N GLN A 42 8.81 -0.60 -0.26
CA GLN A 42 7.62 -1.41 -0.04
C GLN A 42 6.43 -0.73 -0.69
N ILE A 43 5.68 -1.47 -1.49
CA ILE A 43 4.59 -0.94 -2.31
C ILE A 43 3.34 -1.73 -2.01
N ALA A 44 2.22 -1.06 -1.76
CA ALA A 44 0.91 -1.69 -1.66
C ALA A 44 -0.10 -0.95 -2.53
N GLY A 45 -1.05 -1.68 -3.11
CA GLY A 45 -2.04 -1.15 -4.05
C GLY A 45 -1.51 -1.01 -5.47
N VAL A 46 -2.30 -0.36 -6.32
CA VAL A 46 -1.98 -0.14 -7.74
C VAL A 46 -2.38 1.29 -8.10
N THR A 47 -1.38 2.06 -8.51
CA THR A 47 -1.54 3.42 -9.03
C THR A 47 -2.02 3.38 -10.48
N LEU A 48 -2.82 4.37 -10.87
CA LEU A 48 -3.19 4.62 -12.27
C LEU A 48 -2.86 6.06 -12.65
N ALA A 49 -2.72 6.30 -13.95
CA ALA A 49 -2.58 7.66 -14.46
C ALA A 49 -3.78 8.52 -14.02
N GLY A 50 -3.49 9.71 -13.47
CA GLY A 50 -4.50 10.64 -12.97
C GLY A 50 -4.84 10.51 -11.49
N ASP A 51 -4.29 9.52 -10.77
CA ASP A 51 -4.38 9.51 -9.31
C ASP A 51 -3.60 10.70 -8.72
N GLN A 52 -4.16 11.34 -7.69
CA GLN A 52 -3.49 12.40 -6.95
C GLN A 52 -2.40 11.78 -6.06
N THR A 53 -1.19 12.31 -6.10
CA THR A 53 -0.09 11.84 -5.25
C THR A 53 0.13 12.78 -4.06
N VAL A 54 0.43 12.20 -2.91
CA VAL A 54 0.73 12.91 -1.67
C VAL A 54 2.01 12.36 -1.08
N VAL A 55 3.00 13.22 -0.90
CA VAL A 55 4.27 12.88 -0.26
C VAL A 55 4.14 13.08 1.24
N ARG A 56 4.58 12.09 2.01
CA ARG A 56 4.68 12.16 3.47
C ARG A 56 6.09 11.70 3.87
N GLY A 57 6.85 12.58 4.52
CA GLY A 57 8.24 12.30 4.87
C GLY A 57 9.18 13.29 4.20
N ASP A 58 10.45 12.91 4.08
CA ASP A 58 11.48 13.75 3.48
C ASP A 58 12.35 12.91 2.53
N MET A 59 12.31 13.26 1.24
CA MET A 59 13.06 12.56 0.20
C MET A 59 14.58 12.71 0.36
N ASP A 60 15.04 13.85 0.89
CA ASP A 60 16.48 14.10 1.10
C ASP A 60 17.05 13.17 2.18
N THR A 61 16.21 12.79 3.15
CA THR A 61 16.56 11.82 4.20
C THR A 61 16.42 10.35 3.76
N ARG A 62 15.95 10.10 2.52
CA ARG A 62 15.67 8.74 2.00
C ARG A 62 14.68 7.96 2.88
N SER A 63 13.79 8.66 3.57
CA SER A 63 12.72 8.09 4.41
C SER A 63 11.41 8.84 4.16
N PHE A 64 10.58 8.28 3.28
CA PHE A 64 9.33 8.89 2.85
C PHE A 64 8.36 7.85 2.28
N ALA A 65 7.10 8.25 2.16
CA ALA A 65 6.10 7.52 1.42
C ALA A 65 5.35 8.43 0.45
N VAL A 66 4.96 7.88 -0.68
CA VAL A 66 4.06 8.50 -1.66
C VAL A 66 2.75 7.73 -1.62
N PHE A 67 1.68 8.40 -1.22
CA PHE A 67 0.33 7.87 -1.27
C PHE A 67 -0.34 8.30 -2.56
N ALA A 68 -1.08 7.39 -3.19
CA ALA A 68 -1.95 7.73 -4.30
C ALA A 68 -3.40 7.73 -3.84
N LEU A 69 -4.14 8.77 -4.24
CA LEU A 69 -5.55 8.95 -3.96
C LEU A 69 -6.34 9.00 -5.26
N ARG A 70 -7.42 8.24 -5.32
CA ARG A 70 -8.41 8.29 -6.39
C ARG A 70 -9.71 8.81 -5.81
N GLN A 71 -10.11 10.02 -6.20
CA GLN A 71 -11.32 10.67 -5.67
C GLN A 71 -11.30 10.78 -4.12
N GLY A 72 -10.12 11.03 -3.54
CA GLY A 72 -9.89 11.13 -2.09
C GLY A 72 -9.76 9.79 -1.37
N VAL A 73 -9.90 8.65 -2.06
CA VAL A 73 -9.70 7.31 -1.49
C VAL A 73 -8.26 6.87 -1.67
N VAL A 74 -7.61 6.38 -0.61
CA VAL A 74 -6.25 5.84 -0.70
C VAL A 74 -6.24 4.54 -1.51
N VAL A 75 -5.53 4.53 -2.64
CA VAL A 75 -5.48 3.37 -3.56
C VAL A 75 -4.12 2.71 -3.63
N ALA A 76 -3.05 3.43 -3.26
CA ALA A 76 -1.71 2.87 -3.19
C ALA A 76 -0.82 3.64 -2.19
N VAL A 77 0.25 2.98 -1.75
CA VAL A 77 1.38 3.58 -1.04
C VAL A 77 2.68 2.98 -1.56
N GLU A 78 3.66 3.84 -1.83
CA GLU A 78 5.04 3.49 -2.15
C GLU A 78 5.93 4.08 -1.07
N ALA A 79 6.55 3.25 -0.24
CA ALA A 79 7.31 3.66 0.93
C ALA A 79 8.79 3.29 0.78
N VAL A 80 9.67 4.27 0.97
CA VAL A 80 11.13 4.12 0.98
C VAL A 80 11.59 4.30 2.42
N ASN A 81 12.11 3.24 3.04
CA ASN A 81 12.55 3.24 4.46
C ASN A 81 11.51 3.84 5.43
N ALA A 82 10.22 3.65 5.14
CA ALA A 82 9.09 4.22 5.88
C ALA A 82 8.08 3.11 6.21
N ALA A 83 8.51 2.16 7.06
CA ALA A 83 7.71 0.99 7.43
C ALA A 83 6.35 1.32 8.07
N PRO A 84 6.21 2.34 8.96
CA PRO A 84 4.91 2.71 9.52
C PRO A 84 3.91 3.15 8.44
N GLU A 85 4.34 3.96 7.49
CA GLU A 85 3.56 4.45 6.35
C GLU A 85 3.12 3.29 5.46
N TYR A 86 4.01 2.34 5.15
CA TYR A 86 3.64 1.14 4.41
C TYR A 86 2.59 0.30 5.13
N MET A 87 2.86 -0.05 6.40
CA MET A 87 1.99 -0.95 7.17
C MET A 87 0.59 -0.37 7.37
N MET A 88 0.51 0.93 7.65
CA MET A 88 -0.78 1.59 7.79
C MET A 88 -1.41 1.89 6.44
N GLY A 89 -0.64 2.32 5.44
CA GLY A 89 -1.14 2.55 4.08
C GLY A 89 -1.82 1.32 3.50
N ARG A 90 -1.27 0.12 3.72
CA ARG A 90 -1.93 -1.14 3.35
C ARG A 90 -3.30 -1.33 4.02
N LYS A 91 -3.44 -0.93 5.30
CA LYS A 91 -4.73 -0.96 6.01
C LYS A 91 -5.71 0.07 5.46
N LEU A 92 -5.23 1.29 5.17
CA LEU A 92 -6.05 2.35 4.57
C LEU A 92 -6.60 1.93 3.19
N ILE A 93 -5.77 1.29 2.36
CA ILE A 93 -6.20 0.73 1.06
C ILE A 93 -7.26 -0.35 1.26
N ALA A 94 -7.02 -1.29 2.17
CA ALA A 94 -7.99 -2.37 2.45
C ALA A 94 -9.34 -1.83 2.95
N ALA A 95 -9.32 -0.76 3.75
CA ALA A 95 -10.51 -0.09 4.27
C ALA A 95 -11.17 0.86 3.26
N ARG A 96 -10.55 1.11 2.09
CA ARG A 96 -10.96 2.16 1.15
C ARG A 96 -11.12 3.52 1.84
N ALA A 97 -10.17 3.83 2.74
CA ALA A 97 -10.22 5.03 3.56
C ALA A 97 -10.20 6.28 2.69
N ARG A 98 -11.11 7.22 2.98
CA ARG A 98 -11.14 8.55 2.37
C ARG A 98 -10.42 9.52 3.31
N ILE A 99 -9.35 10.15 2.83
CA ILE A 99 -8.49 11.01 3.64
C ILE A 99 -8.16 12.27 2.85
N GLU A 100 -8.25 13.42 3.51
CA GLU A 100 -7.84 14.69 2.92
C GLU A 100 -6.31 14.72 2.68
N PRO A 101 -5.84 15.18 1.50
CA PRO A 101 -4.42 15.17 1.15
C PRO A 101 -3.51 15.82 2.21
N ASP A 102 -3.89 16.98 2.73
CA ASP A 102 -3.08 17.74 3.69
C ASP A 102 -2.94 16.99 5.02
N ARG A 103 -4.01 16.32 5.46
CA ARG A 103 -3.99 15.46 6.65
C ARG A 103 -3.03 14.29 6.45
N LEU A 104 -3.02 13.67 5.27
CA LEU A 104 -2.15 12.53 4.98
C LEU A 104 -0.67 12.93 4.91
N ALA A 105 -0.37 14.12 4.37
CA ALA A 105 0.98 14.68 4.30
C ALA A 105 1.56 15.04 5.68
N ASP A 106 0.70 15.43 6.63
CA ASP A 106 1.13 15.96 7.93
C ASP A 106 1.77 14.90 8.84
N ARG A 107 3.09 14.97 8.98
CA ARG A 107 3.89 14.07 9.83
C ARG A 107 3.62 14.23 11.33
N ALA A 108 3.01 15.33 11.77
CA ALA A 108 2.62 15.51 13.17
C ALA A 108 1.48 14.55 13.56
N ILE A 109 0.67 14.10 12.60
CA ILE A 109 -0.40 13.11 12.81
C ILE A 109 0.20 11.71 12.69
N PRO A 110 0.22 10.88 13.75
CA PRO A 110 0.73 9.52 13.68
C PRO A 110 -0.08 8.65 12.70
N MET A 111 0.57 7.78 11.95
CA MET A 111 -0.12 6.92 10.96
C MET A 111 -1.26 6.11 11.59
N LYS A 112 -1.12 5.63 12.82
CA LYS A 112 -2.17 4.87 13.54
C LYS A 112 -3.50 5.63 13.71
N GLU A 113 -3.50 6.96 13.59
CA GLU A 113 -4.68 7.81 13.71
C GLU A 113 -5.32 8.12 12.35
N MET A 114 -4.76 7.62 11.25
CA MET A 114 -5.26 7.86 9.89
C MET A 114 -6.49 7.02 9.53
N LEU A 115 -6.73 5.93 10.25
CA LEU A 115 -7.90 5.03 10.08
C LEU A 115 -9.02 5.41 11.05
#